data_AF-A0AAU5I195-F1
#
_entry.id   AF-A0AAU5I195-F1
#
_cell.length_a   1.000
_cell.length_b   1.000
_cell.length_c   1.000
_cell.angle_alpha   90.00
_cell.angle_beta   90.00
_cell.angle_gamma   90.00
#
_symmetry.space_group_name_H-M   'P 1'
#
loop_
_entity.id
_entity.type
_entity.pdbx_description
1 polymer ?
#
loop_
_entity_poly.entity_id
_entity_poly.type
_entity_poly.pdbx_seq_one_letter_code
_entity_poly.pdbx_strand_id
1 'polypeptide(L)'
;MTPVSGRDGAVDERGRPLAVVAPGERGATRIADRVVAKIAAQAAREALGPLHPDAASPHATVVVHHDTVRVRVHLELDYPCDIGARCFQVRRQVVQRVRALVGMDVPEVAVQVERLHPALGAAQGRTR
;
A
#
# COMPACT_ATOMS: atom_id res chain seq x y z
N MET A 1 -8.40 22.94 34.39
CA MET A 1 -9.80 22.52 34.21
C MET A 1 -10.63 23.80 34.09
N THR A 2 -10.94 24.22 32.87
CA THR A 2 -11.78 25.38 32.61
C THR A 2 -12.67 25.04 31.42
N PRO A 3 -14.01 25.05 31.56
CA PRO A 3 -14.89 24.78 30.44
C PRO A 3 -15.08 26.07 29.64
N VAL A 4 -14.84 26.02 28.33
CA VAL A 4 -15.27 27.07 27.41
C VAL A 4 -16.69 26.74 26.99
N SER A 5 -17.65 27.41 27.63
CA SER A 5 -19.05 27.38 27.26
C SER A 5 -19.25 28.08 25.91
N GLY A 6 -19.30 27.32 24.83
CA GLY A 6 -19.80 27.79 23.54
C GLY A 6 -21.32 27.63 23.49
N ARG A 7 -22.05 28.72 23.69
CA ARG A 7 -23.49 28.78 23.40
C ARG A 7 -23.68 29.84 22.34
N ASP A 8 -24.01 29.40 21.13
CA ASP A 8 -24.88 30.14 20.21
C ASP A 8 -25.36 29.16 19.14
N GLY A 9 -26.60 28.68 19.33
CA GLY A 9 -27.28 27.81 18.39
C GLY A 9 -27.83 28.66 17.25
N ALA A 10 -27.08 28.77 16.16
CA ALA A 10 -27.61 29.30 14.93
C ALA A 10 -28.72 28.35 14.42
N VAL A 11 -29.87 28.92 14.10
CA VAL A 11 -31.08 28.21 13.65
C VAL A 11 -31.24 28.39 12.14
N ASP A 12 -31.64 27.34 11.43
CA ASP A 12 -32.02 27.43 10.02
C ASP A 12 -33.35 28.19 9.85
N GLU A 13 -33.73 28.52 8.61
CA GLU A 13 -34.99 29.24 8.29
C GLU A 13 -36.27 28.51 8.76
N ARG A 14 -36.15 27.28 9.27
CA ARG A 14 -37.24 26.45 9.78
C ARG A 14 -37.18 26.26 11.30
N GLY A 15 -36.35 27.04 11.99
CA GLY A 15 -36.20 27.00 13.44
C GLY A 15 -35.57 25.70 13.96
N ARG A 16 -34.92 24.92 13.10
CA ARG A 16 -34.17 23.73 13.55
C ARG A 16 -32.79 24.16 14.00
N PRO A 17 -32.29 23.63 15.13
CA PRO A 17 -30.89 23.82 15.49
C PRO A 17 -30.04 23.35 14.30
N LEU A 18 -29.16 24.21 13.77
CA LEU A 18 -28.16 23.74 12.82
C LEU A 18 -27.37 22.67 13.56
N ALA A 19 -27.46 21.42 13.09
CA ALA A 19 -26.70 20.32 13.66
C ALA A 19 -25.22 20.65 13.44
N VAL A 20 -24.57 21.13 14.50
CA VAL A 20 -23.14 21.42 14.48
C VAL A 20 -22.43 20.09 14.28
N VAL A 21 -22.01 19.82 13.04
CA VAL A 21 -21.25 18.63 12.68
C VAL A 21 -19.98 18.60 13.52
N ALA A 22 -19.74 17.49 14.24
CA ALA A 22 -18.58 17.39 15.11
C ALA A 22 -17.29 17.55 14.28
N PRO A 23 -16.20 18.14 14.83
CA PRO A 23 -14.99 18.40 14.07
C PRO A 23 -14.43 17.19 13.30
N GLY A 24 -14.54 15.98 13.85
CA GLY A 24 -14.08 14.74 13.21
C GLY A 24 -14.99 14.21 12.10
N GLU A 25 -16.22 14.71 12.00
CA GLU A 25 -17.21 14.33 10.98
C GLU A 25 -17.22 15.32 9.79
N ARG A 26 -16.38 16.36 9.86
CA ARG A 26 -16.29 17.38 8.81
C ARG A 26 -15.39 16.90 7.68
N GLY A 27 -16.02 16.35 6.64
CA GLY A 27 -15.39 15.93 5.40
C GLY A 27 -14.90 14.49 5.44
N ALA A 28 -14.40 14.01 4.29
CA ALA A 28 -13.89 12.66 4.13
C ALA A 28 -12.59 12.67 3.32
N THR A 29 -11.63 11.83 3.70
CA THR A 29 -10.39 11.64 2.94
C THR A 29 -10.64 10.69 1.79
N ARG A 30 -10.49 11.19 0.56
CA ARG A 30 -10.53 10.35 -0.64
C ARG A 30 -9.11 10.04 -1.12
N ILE A 31 -8.74 8.77 -1.07
CA ILE A 31 -7.45 8.30 -1.58
C ILE A 31 -7.65 7.86 -3.04
N ALA A 32 -6.90 8.46 -3.96
CA ALA A 32 -6.96 8.07 -5.36
C ALA A 32 -6.22 6.74 -5.59
N ASP A 33 -6.67 5.95 -6.56
CA ASP A 33 -6.12 4.63 -6.91
C ASP A 33 -4.61 4.69 -7.16
N ARG A 34 -4.14 5.78 -7.80
CA ARG A 34 -2.71 6.03 -8.05
C ARG A 34 -1.88 6.11 -6.77
N VAL A 35 -2.47 6.58 -5.66
CA VAL A 35 -1.79 6.67 -4.37
C VAL A 35 -1.72 5.29 -3.72
N VAL A 36 -2.79 4.49 -3.83
CA VAL A 36 -2.79 3.09 -3.37
C VAL A 36 -1.73 2.29 -4.13
N ALA A 37 -1.62 2.48 -5.44
CA ALA A 37 -0.57 1.87 -6.26
C ALA A 37 0.84 2.26 -5.78
N LYS A 38 1.09 3.54 -5.46
CA LYS A 38 2.37 3.99 -4.91
C LYS A 38 2.68 3.37 -3.53
N ILE A 39 1.67 3.27 -2.67
CA ILE A 39 1.82 2.63 -1.35
C ILE A 39 2.16 1.16 -1.52
N ALA A 40 1.49 0.45 -2.42
CA ALA A 40 1.76 -0.96 -2.71
C ALA A 40 3.17 -1.17 -3.29
N ALA A 41 3.59 -0.34 -4.24
CA ALA A 41 4.94 -0.38 -4.81
C ALA A 41 6.02 -0.14 -3.73
N GLN A 42 5.79 0.86 -2.87
CA GLN A 42 6.69 1.17 -1.76
C GLN A 42 6.74 0.04 -0.73
N ALA A 43 5.59 -0.54 -0.36
CA ALA A 43 5.53 -1.68 0.55
C ALA A 43 6.27 -2.91 -0.02
N ALA A 44 6.18 -3.14 -1.33
CA ALA A 44 6.95 -4.19 -1.99
C ALA A 44 8.46 -3.91 -1.91
N ARG A 45 8.88 -2.66 -2.16
CA ARG A 45 10.29 -2.25 -2.03
C ARG A 45 10.81 -2.47 -0.62
N GLU A 46 10.03 -2.12 0.40
CA GLU A 46 10.38 -2.33 1.81
C GLU A 46 10.55 -3.83 2.13
N ALA A 47 9.70 -4.70 1.57
CA ALA A 47 9.81 -6.15 1.76
C ALA A 47 11.02 -6.78 1.08
N LEU A 48 11.39 -6.28 -0.10
CA LEU A 48 12.55 -6.77 -0.85
C LEU A 48 13.88 -6.35 -0.19
N GLY A 49 13.92 -5.14 0.36
CA GLY A 49 15.12 -4.56 0.93
C GLY A 49 16.04 -3.99 -0.16
N PRO A 50 17.38 -4.06 0.01
CA PRO A 50 18.32 -3.67 -1.02
C PRO A 50 18.09 -4.45 -2.32
N LEU A 51 18.04 -3.74 -3.44
CA LEU A 51 17.87 -4.31 -4.77
C LEU A 51 19.23 -4.42 -5.47
N HIS A 52 19.33 -5.32 -6.45
CA HIS A 52 20.45 -5.35 -7.40
C HIS A 52 20.68 -3.96 -8.01
N PRO A 53 21.94 -3.51 -8.25
CA PRO A 53 22.21 -2.20 -8.85
C PRO A 53 21.52 -1.98 -10.20
N ASP A 54 21.38 -3.05 -10.99
CA ASP A 54 20.70 -3.01 -12.29
C ASP A 54 19.19 -3.35 -12.20
N ALA A 55 18.66 -3.60 -11.00
CA ALA A 55 17.25 -3.92 -10.85
C ALA A 55 16.37 -2.68 -10.94
N ALA A 56 15.30 -2.78 -11.71
CA ALA A 56 14.25 -1.78 -11.72
C ALA A 56 13.55 -1.74 -10.35
N SER A 57 13.14 -0.53 -9.92
CA SER A 57 12.31 -0.40 -8.73
C SER A 57 10.96 -1.10 -8.92
N PRO A 58 10.44 -1.80 -7.90
CA PRO A 58 9.17 -2.47 -8.01
C PRO A 58 8.05 -1.45 -8.23
N HIS A 59 7.08 -1.82 -9.06
CA HIS A 59 5.91 -1.00 -9.33
C HIS A 59 4.65 -1.83 -9.17
N ALA A 60 3.52 -1.16 -8.94
CA ALA A 60 2.26 -1.81 -8.71
C ALA A 60 1.15 -1.18 -9.55
N THR A 61 0.23 -2.04 -10.00
CA THR A 61 -1.05 -1.65 -10.59
C THR A 61 -2.17 -2.10 -9.65
N VAL A 62 -3.21 -1.27 -9.56
CA VAL A 62 -4.29 -1.46 -8.59
C VAL A 62 -5.62 -1.27 -9.29
N VAL A 63 -6.58 -2.12 -8.92
CA VAL A 63 -7.99 -1.94 -9.26
C VAL A 63 -8.75 -1.87 -7.94
N VAL A 64 -9.47 -0.76 -7.74
CA VAL A 64 -10.28 -0.51 -6.53
C VAL A 64 -11.74 -0.80 -6.84
N HIS A 65 -12.38 -1.60 -5.98
CA HIS A 65 -13.82 -1.84 -6.01
C HIS A 65 -14.37 -1.61 -4.60
N HIS A 66 -15.07 -0.49 -4.42
CA HIS A 66 -15.56 -0.03 -3.13
C HIS A 66 -14.43 0.10 -2.08
N ASP A 67 -14.44 -0.75 -1.07
CA ASP A 67 -13.49 -0.86 0.02
C ASP A 67 -12.44 -1.97 -0.19
N THR A 68 -12.52 -2.68 -1.31
CA THR A 68 -11.60 -3.76 -1.66
C THR A 68 -10.64 -3.36 -2.78
N VAL A 69 -9.42 -3.89 -2.71
CA VAL A 69 -8.33 -3.59 -3.63
C VAL A 69 -7.69 -4.87 -4.14
N ARG A 70 -7.57 -4.99 -5.46
CA ARG A 70 -6.73 -6.02 -6.09
C ARG A 70 -5.43 -5.40 -6.54
N VAL A 71 -4.31 -6.00 -6.14
CA VAL A 71 -2.97 -5.48 -6.42
C VAL A 71 -2.22 -6.44 -7.32
N ARG A 72 -1.56 -5.91 -8.35
CA ARG A 72 -0.53 -6.62 -9.10
C ARG A 72 0.79 -5.88 -8.93
N VAL A 73 1.80 -6.59 -8.43
CA VAL A 73 3.14 -6.07 -8.16
C VAL A 73 4.11 -6.68 -9.16
N HIS A 74 4.86 -5.83 -9.83
CA HIS A 74 5.92 -6.17 -10.76
C HIS A 74 7.26 -5.88 -10.09
N LEU A 75 8.15 -6.88 -10.07
CA LEU A 75 9.43 -6.77 -9.39
C LEU A 75 10.50 -7.63 -10.06
N GLU A 76 11.75 -7.31 -9.74
CA GLU A 76 12.93 -8.08 -10.14
C GLU A 76 13.61 -8.61 -8.86
N LEU A 77 14.22 -9.80 -8.95
CA LEU A 77 14.85 -10.47 -7.81
C LEU A 77 16.29 -10.88 -8.13
N ASP A 78 17.13 -10.96 -7.10
CA ASP A 78 18.43 -11.61 -7.21
C ASP A 78 18.31 -13.13 -7.37
N TYR A 79 19.32 -13.74 -7.97
CA TYR A 79 19.46 -15.19 -8.12
C TYR A 79 20.88 -15.62 -7.73
N PRO A 80 21.04 -16.67 -6.92
CA PRO A 80 20.00 -17.54 -6.38
C PRO A 80 19.26 -16.93 -5.17
N CYS A 81 17.93 -17.09 -5.13
CA CYS A 81 17.11 -16.81 -3.95
C CYS A 81 15.90 -17.76 -3.87
N ASP A 82 15.27 -17.87 -2.70
CA ASP A 82 13.96 -18.52 -2.57
C ASP A 82 12.85 -17.57 -3.06
N ILE A 83 12.50 -17.71 -4.34
CA ILE A 83 11.49 -16.89 -5.01
C ILE A 83 10.14 -17.00 -4.28
N GLY A 84 9.76 -18.20 -3.82
CA GLY A 84 8.50 -18.43 -3.14
C GLY A 84 8.41 -17.67 -1.83
N ALA A 85 9.45 -17.79 -1.00
CA ALA A 85 9.54 -17.07 0.27
C ALA A 85 9.59 -15.54 0.06
N ARG A 86 10.36 -15.05 -0.92
CA ARG A 86 10.44 -13.62 -1.24
C ARG A 86 9.10 -13.06 -1.71
N CYS A 87 8.43 -13.72 -2.65
CA CYS A 87 7.10 -13.32 -3.11
C CYS A 87 6.07 -13.37 -1.98
N PHE A 88 6.14 -14.37 -1.09
CA PHE A 88 5.25 -14.44 0.08
C PHE A 88 5.46 -13.27 1.03
N GLN A 89 6.71 -12.90 1.33
CA GLN A 89 7.04 -11.73 2.14
C GLN A 89 6.49 -10.43 1.53
N VAL A 90 6.65 -10.25 0.22
CA VAL A 90 6.09 -9.10 -0.52
C VAL A 90 4.57 -9.06 -0.39
N ARG A 91 3.87 -10.18 -0.66
CA ARG A 91 2.40 -10.25 -0.53
C ARG A 91 1.95 -9.84 0.87
N ARG A 92 2.57 -10.40 1.91
CA ARG A 92 2.24 -10.10 3.30
C ARG A 92 2.45 -8.61 3.62
N GLN A 93 3.60 -8.04 3.25
CA GLN A 93 3.91 -6.64 3.53
C GLN A 93 2.95 -5.69 2.82
N VAL A 94 2.62 -5.95 1.55
CA VAL A 94 1.68 -5.13 0.78
C VAL A 94 0.29 -5.14 1.43
N VAL A 95 -0.25 -6.30 1.78
CA VAL A 95 -1.55 -6.41 2.47
C VAL A 95 -1.52 -5.63 3.79
N GLN A 96 -0.46 -5.82 4.60
CA GLN A 96 -0.34 -5.13 5.88
C GLN A 96 -0.25 -3.61 5.72
N ARG A 97 0.54 -3.11 4.78
CA ARG A 97 0.77 -1.67 4.60
C ARG A 97 -0.42 -0.95 4.00
N VAL A 98 -1.06 -1.54 2.98
CA VAL A 98 -2.27 -0.96 2.37
C VAL A 98 -3.40 -0.92 3.38
N ARG A 99 -3.64 -2.01 4.12
CA ARG A 99 -4.67 -2.02 5.17
C ARG A 99 -4.41 -0.97 6.25
N ALA A 100 -3.17 -0.86 6.71
CA ALA A 100 -2.80 0.07 7.78
C ALA A 100 -2.88 1.55 7.37
N LEU A 101 -2.56 1.88 6.11
CA LEU A 101 -2.47 3.27 5.66
C LEU A 101 -3.70 3.77 4.89
N VAL A 102 -4.42 2.88 4.22
CA VAL A 102 -5.56 3.21 3.34
C VAL A 102 -6.88 2.72 3.93
N GLY A 103 -6.86 1.74 4.85
CA GLY A 103 -8.07 1.18 5.43
C GLY A 103 -8.87 0.30 4.46
N MET A 104 -8.26 -0.15 3.36
CA MET A 104 -8.87 -1.03 2.36
C MET A 104 -8.47 -2.50 2.58
N ASP A 105 -9.39 -3.41 2.29
CA ASP A 105 -9.11 -4.84 2.29
C ASP A 105 -8.48 -5.29 0.97
N VAL A 106 -7.47 -6.16 1.07
CA VAL A 106 -6.69 -6.62 -0.08
C VAL A 106 -6.85 -8.12 -0.24
N PRO A 107 -7.93 -8.61 -0.89
CA PRO A 107 -8.19 -10.04 -1.05
C PRO A 107 -7.18 -10.73 -1.97
N GLU A 108 -6.53 -10.00 -2.88
CA GLU A 108 -5.63 -10.59 -3.87
C GLU A 108 -4.40 -9.71 -4.11
N VAL A 109 -3.22 -10.35 -4.05
CA VAL A 109 -1.94 -9.76 -4.45
C VAL A 109 -1.22 -10.69 -5.42
N ALA A 110 -1.29 -10.37 -6.71
CA ALA A 110 -0.51 -11.03 -7.75
C ALA A 110 0.91 -10.46 -7.77
N VAL A 111 1.93 -11.32 -7.74
CA VAL A 111 3.34 -10.91 -7.83
C VAL A 111 3.90 -11.48 -9.11
N GLN A 112 4.41 -10.61 -9.97
CA GLN A 112 5.05 -10.94 -11.23
C GLN A 112 6.54 -10.63 -11.12
N VAL A 113 7.35 -11.66 -11.28
CA VAL A 113 8.81 -11.52 -11.34
C VAL A 113 9.20 -11.33 -12.80
N GLU A 114 9.69 -10.14 -13.14
CA GLU A 114 10.01 -9.77 -14.52
C GLU A 114 11.43 -10.18 -14.92
N ARG A 115 12.35 -10.16 -13.96
CA ARG A 115 13.76 -10.48 -14.17
C ARG A 115 14.40 -11.10 -12.94
N LEU A 116 15.31 -12.03 -13.19
CA LEU A 116 16.21 -12.60 -12.19
C LEU A 116 17.64 -12.12 -12.48
N HIS A 117 18.28 -11.48 -11.50
CA HIS A 117 19.62 -10.93 -11.60
C HIS A 117 20.63 -11.90 -10.98
N PRO A 118 21.56 -12.48 -11.76
CA PRO A 118 22.56 -13.37 -11.19
C PRO A 118 23.49 -12.59 -10.26
N ALA A 119 23.73 -13.12 -9.07
CA ALA A 119 24.71 -12.54 -8.17
C ALA A 119 26.10 -12.53 -8.85
N LEU A 120 26.70 -11.35 -8.95
CA LEU A 120 28.09 -11.16 -9.38
C LEU A 120 29.01 -11.96 -8.46
N GLY A 121 29.39 -13.16 -8.91
CA GLY A 121 30.22 -14.08 -8.13
C GLY A 121 29.78 -15.55 -8.15
N ALA A 122 28.62 -15.89 -8.69
CA ALA A 122 28.23 -17.28 -8.94
C ALA A 122 28.94 -17.84 -10.18
N ALA A 123 30.28 -17.80 -10.17
CA ALA A 123 31.11 -18.48 -11.15
C ALA A 123 30.94 -20.00 -10.98
N GLN A 124 30.09 -20.59 -11.83
CA GLN A 124 30.30 -21.88 -12.50
C GLN A 124 31.14 -22.92 -11.74
N GLY A 125 30.60 -23.48 -10.66
CA GLY A 125 30.91 -24.86 -10.31
C GLY A 125 30.36 -25.75 -11.41
N ARG A 126 31.15 -26.01 -12.46
CA ARG A 126 30.84 -27.00 -13.49
C ARG A 126 30.59 -28.33 -12.80
N THR A 127 29.35 -28.80 -12.81
CA THR A 127 29.05 -30.20 -12.50
C THR A 127 29.71 -31.06 -13.58
N ARG A 128 30.66 -31.89 -13.15
CA ARG A 128 31.31 -32.93 -13.93
C ARG A 128 30.69 -34.27 -13.54
#